data_AF-A0A6M1L7Y8-F1
#
_entry.id   AF-A0A6M1L7Y8-F1
#
_cell.length_a   1.000
_cell.length_b   1.000
_cell.length_c   1.000
_cell.angle_alpha   90.00
_cell.angle_beta   90.00
_cell.angle_gamma   90.00
#
_symmetry.space_group_name_H-M   'P 1'
#
loop_
_entity.id
_entity.type
_entity.pdbx_description
1 polymer ?
#
loop_
_entity_poly.entity_id
_entity_poly.type
_entity_poly.pdbx_seq_one_letter_code
_entity_poly.pdbx_strand_id
1 'polypeptide(L)'
;MARLRPARRSLTAATPAVARRGADQLGHHLRTLAGRLPASRITLVGHSYGALVVGLAAMDALPQVTDVVTLGGVGVGAEHADRLGPVRVWAAEAPDDWIRRVPRLRLPELGHGARPADAAFRARPLPAASTGHDGYLLPGGPTLAAVAEVVLFGAIGTGHVRPDVTVSAGPVR
;
A
#
# COMPACT_ATOMS: atom_id res chain seq x y z
N MET A 1 -31.12 -19.30 4.73
CA MET A 1 -30.12 -18.82 5.72
C MET A 1 -28.73 -18.84 5.10
N ALA A 2 -28.23 -17.69 4.63
CA ALA A 2 -26.93 -17.60 3.98
C ALA A 2 -25.79 -17.60 5.01
N ARG A 3 -24.89 -18.60 4.94
CA ARG A 3 -23.58 -18.56 5.59
C ARG A 3 -22.52 -18.32 4.53
N LEU A 4 -22.10 -17.06 4.37
CA LEU A 4 -20.86 -16.72 3.71
C LEU A 4 -19.89 -16.22 4.78
N ARG A 5 -18.91 -17.05 5.12
CA ARG A 5 -17.67 -16.61 5.78
C ARG A 5 -16.47 -17.03 4.92
N PRO A 6 -16.15 -16.32 3.82
CA PRO A 6 -14.94 -16.60 3.05
C PRO A 6 -13.70 -15.90 3.62
N ALA A 7 -13.83 -14.77 4.30
CA ALA A 7 -12.69 -13.89 4.64
C ALA A 7 -11.67 -14.48 5.63
N ARG A 8 -12.09 -15.38 6.53
CA ARG A 8 -11.19 -15.90 7.60
C ARG A 8 -10.19 -16.95 7.11
N ARG A 9 -10.47 -17.67 6.02
CA ARG A 9 -9.57 -18.75 5.54
C ARG A 9 -8.34 -18.20 4.82
N SER A 10 -8.47 -17.08 4.12
CA SER A 10 -7.39 -16.48 3.34
C SER A 10 -6.28 -15.86 4.20
N LEU A 11 -6.63 -15.27 5.35
CA LEU A 11 -5.65 -14.71 6.30
C LEU A 11 -4.83 -15.79 7.00
N THR A 12 -5.40 -16.99 7.23
CA THR A 12 -4.68 -18.09 7.87
C THR A 12 -3.56 -18.66 6.98
N ALA A 13 -3.70 -18.55 5.66
CA ALA A 13 -2.64 -18.92 4.71
C ALA A 13 -1.55 -17.84 4.56
N ALA A 14 -1.84 -16.62 5.01
CA ALA A 14 -0.98 -15.46 4.88
C ALA A 14 0.11 -15.47 5.97
N THR A 15 1.20 -16.18 5.72
CA THR A 15 2.31 -16.34 6.66
C THR A 15 3.49 -15.43 6.32
N PRO A 16 4.28 -14.97 7.31
CA PRO A 16 5.58 -14.32 7.10
C PRO A 16 6.44 -14.86 5.95
N ALA A 17 6.53 -16.19 5.82
CA ALA A 17 7.33 -16.85 4.80
C ALA A 17 6.74 -16.68 3.38
N VAL A 18 5.41 -16.66 3.25
CA VAL A 18 4.74 -16.38 1.98
C VAL A 18 4.95 -14.92 1.57
N ALA A 19 4.95 -13.98 2.53
CA ALA A 19 5.22 -12.57 2.25
C ALA A 19 6.63 -12.36 1.73
N ARG A 20 7.63 -12.98 2.38
CA ARG A 20 9.03 -12.93 1.93
C ARG A 20 9.20 -13.44 0.50
N ARG A 21 8.63 -14.62 0.19
CA ARG A 21 8.68 -15.13 -1.20
C ARG A 21 8.03 -14.18 -2.21
N GLY A 22 6.89 -13.58 -1.85
CA GLY A 22 6.25 -12.57 -2.69
C GLY A 22 7.13 -11.33 -2.88
N ALA A 23 7.82 -10.90 -1.83
CA ALA A 23 8.73 -9.77 -1.86
C ALA A 23 9.96 -10.06 -2.75
N ASP A 24 10.53 -11.26 -2.66
CA ASP A 24 11.65 -11.70 -3.51
C ASP A 24 11.25 -11.68 -4.99
N GLN A 25 10.09 -12.26 -5.31
CA GLN A 25 9.52 -12.27 -6.66
C GLN A 25 9.27 -10.85 -7.18
N LEU A 26 8.69 -9.98 -6.33
CA LEU A 26 8.50 -8.57 -6.66
C LEU A 26 9.85 -7.88 -6.92
N GLY A 27 10.86 -8.09 -6.09
CA GLY A 27 12.21 -7.56 -6.30
C GLY A 27 12.83 -7.98 -7.64
N HIS A 28 12.66 -9.24 -8.05
CA HIS A 28 13.09 -9.70 -9.38
C HIS A 28 12.33 -8.99 -10.51
N HIS A 29 11.02 -8.79 -10.34
CA HIS A 29 10.21 -8.06 -11.31
C HIS A 29 10.66 -6.60 -11.42
N LEU A 30 10.94 -5.94 -10.29
CA LEU A 30 11.42 -4.55 -10.25
C LEU A 30 12.77 -4.39 -10.94
N ARG A 31 13.70 -5.33 -10.77
CA ARG A 31 14.97 -5.36 -11.51
C ARG A 31 14.76 -5.47 -13.03
N THR A 32 13.79 -6.29 -13.44
CA THR A 32 13.44 -6.44 -14.86
C THR A 32 12.81 -5.16 -15.43
N LEU A 33 11.89 -4.53 -14.69
CA LEU A 33 11.29 -3.26 -15.08
C LEU A 33 12.33 -2.14 -15.17
N ALA A 34 13.21 -2.03 -14.18
CA ALA A 34 14.30 -1.06 -14.13
C ALA A 34 15.21 -1.16 -15.36
N GLY A 35 15.59 -2.38 -15.78
CA GLY A 35 16.39 -2.59 -16.98
C GLY A 35 15.69 -2.17 -18.28
N ARG A 36 14.35 -2.22 -18.33
CA ARG A 36 13.55 -1.82 -19.50
C ARG A 36 13.20 -0.33 -19.50
N LEU A 37 13.03 0.26 -18.33
CA LEU A 37 12.60 1.63 -18.11
C LEU A 37 13.54 2.34 -17.11
N PRO A 38 14.80 2.60 -17.47
CA PRO A 38 15.84 3.05 -16.53
C PRO A 38 15.58 4.44 -15.95
N ALA A 39 14.81 5.29 -16.64
CA ALA A 39 14.45 6.62 -16.17
C ALA A 39 13.13 6.66 -15.38
N SER A 40 12.47 5.50 -15.17
CA SER A 40 11.17 5.48 -14.50
C SER A 40 11.29 5.63 -12.99
N ARG A 41 10.30 6.31 -12.40
CA ARG A 41 10.02 6.28 -10.97
C ARG A 41 9.01 5.19 -10.69
N ILE A 42 9.24 4.38 -9.66
CA ILE A 42 8.38 3.29 -9.26
C ILE A 42 7.76 3.59 -7.89
N THR A 43 6.44 3.50 -7.82
CA THR A 43 5.67 3.51 -6.57
C THR A 43 5.13 2.12 -6.33
N LEU A 44 5.40 1.53 -5.16
CA LEU A 44 4.80 0.27 -4.75
C LEU A 44 3.52 0.55 -3.98
N VAL A 45 2.42 -0.12 -4.34
CA VAL A 45 1.13 0.00 -3.64
C VAL A 45 0.74 -1.37 -3.11
N GLY A 46 0.56 -1.47 -1.79
CA GLY A 46 0.18 -2.69 -1.10
C GLY A 46 -1.09 -2.50 -0.29
N HIS A 47 -2.11 -3.32 -0.56
CA HIS A 47 -3.35 -3.36 0.20
C HIS A 47 -3.39 -4.60 1.10
N SER A 48 -3.93 -4.45 2.31
CA SER A 48 -4.07 -5.56 3.26
C SER A 48 -2.73 -6.27 3.50
N TYR A 49 -2.67 -7.58 3.32
CA TYR A 49 -1.44 -8.36 3.36
C TYR A 49 -0.39 -7.93 2.33
N GLY A 50 -0.80 -7.38 1.17
CA GLY A 50 0.10 -6.83 0.18
C GLY A 50 0.97 -5.68 0.71
N ALA A 51 0.52 -4.97 1.75
CA ALA A 51 1.34 -3.98 2.46
C ALA A 51 2.63 -4.61 3.02
N LEU A 52 2.54 -5.84 3.55
CA LEU A 52 3.70 -6.56 4.05
C LEU A 52 4.67 -6.93 2.93
N VAL A 53 4.13 -7.37 1.79
CA VAL A 53 4.94 -7.75 0.62
C VAL A 53 5.71 -6.56 0.07
N VAL A 54 5.04 -5.42 -0.15
CA VAL A 54 5.71 -4.22 -0.68
C VAL A 54 6.69 -3.61 0.32
N GLY A 55 6.40 -3.69 1.62
CA GLY A 55 7.31 -3.26 2.67
C GLY A 55 8.61 -4.07 2.67
N LEU A 56 8.50 -5.39 2.67
CA LEU A 56 9.67 -6.28 2.58
C LEU A 56 10.47 -6.05 1.29
N ALA A 57 9.79 -5.88 0.15
CA ALA A 57 10.47 -5.63 -1.12
C ALA A 57 11.18 -4.27 -1.17
N ALA A 58 10.74 -3.29 -0.38
CA ALA A 58 11.31 -1.95 -0.34
C ALA A 58 12.70 -1.91 0.34
N MET A 59 12.96 -2.80 1.30
CA MET A 59 14.20 -2.79 2.09
C MET A 59 15.46 -2.96 1.23
N ASP A 60 15.37 -3.80 0.18
CA ASP A 60 16.44 -4.04 -0.79
C ASP A 60 16.10 -3.49 -2.18
N ALA A 61 15.23 -2.48 -2.24
CA ALA A 61 14.76 -1.95 -3.51
C ALA A 61 15.82 -1.13 -4.24
N LEU A 62 15.66 -1.09 -5.56
CA LEU A 62 16.46 -0.23 -6.44
C LEU A 62 16.16 1.25 -6.17
N PRO A 63 17.10 2.17 -6.46
CA PRO A 63 16.89 3.63 -6.30
C PRO A 63 15.68 4.19 -7.06
N GLN A 64 15.18 3.48 -8.08
CA GLN A 64 13.98 3.85 -8.82
C GLN A 64 12.69 3.69 -8.02
N VAL A 65 12.68 2.83 -6.98
CA VAL A 65 11.56 2.75 -6.05
C VAL A 65 11.69 3.91 -5.07
N THR A 66 10.79 4.88 -5.18
CA THR A 66 10.85 6.12 -4.37
C THR A 66 9.75 6.21 -3.34
N ASP A 67 8.65 5.47 -3.54
CA ASP A 67 7.44 5.58 -2.73
C ASP A 67 6.84 4.20 -2.46
N VAL A 68 6.42 4.00 -1.21
CA VAL A 68 5.66 2.83 -0.78
C VAL A 68 4.34 3.31 -0.19
N VAL A 69 3.23 2.84 -0.73
CA VAL A 69 1.89 3.15 -0.28
C VAL A 69 1.27 1.91 0.35
N THR A 70 0.76 2.06 1.57
CA THR A 70 0.10 0.98 2.32
C THR A 70 -1.34 1.34 2.61
N LEU A 71 -2.27 0.43 2.30
CA LEU A 71 -3.71 0.63 2.43
C LEU A 71 -4.30 -0.48 3.31
N GLY A 72 -4.78 -0.15 4.50
CA GLY A 72 -5.35 -1.14 5.43
C GLY A 72 -4.37 -2.27 5.77
N GLY A 73 -3.09 -1.94 5.94
CA GLY A 73 -2.02 -2.94 6.09
C GLY A 73 -1.95 -3.59 7.48
N VAL A 74 -1.64 -4.89 7.53
CA VAL A 74 -1.36 -5.62 8.78
C VAL A 74 0.04 -5.35 9.37
N GLY A 75 0.86 -4.61 8.62
CA GLY A 75 2.27 -4.33 8.90
C GLY A 75 3.11 -4.34 7.62
N VAL A 76 4.36 -3.89 7.73
CA VAL A 76 5.33 -3.81 6.62
C VAL A 76 6.65 -4.55 6.91
N GLY A 77 6.70 -5.27 8.03
CA GLY A 77 7.93 -5.93 8.48
C GLY A 77 8.98 -4.97 9.03
N ALA A 78 8.59 -3.78 9.47
CA ALA A 78 9.48 -2.83 10.12
C ALA A 78 8.77 -2.17 11.31
N GLU A 79 9.57 -1.69 12.26
CA GLU A 79 9.07 -0.92 13.42
C GLU A 79 8.88 0.57 13.09
N HIS A 80 9.63 1.09 12.12
CA HIS A 80 9.58 2.49 11.68
C HIS A 80 9.78 2.60 10.16
N ALA A 81 9.23 3.66 9.56
CA ALA A 81 9.29 3.91 8.12
C ALA A 81 10.71 4.05 7.57
N ASP A 82 11.65 4.59 8.35
CA ASP A 82 13.06 4.77 7.98
C ASP A 82 13.83 3.44 7.83
N ARG A 83 13.25 2.33 8.30
CA ARG A 83 13.80 0.98 8.12
C ARG A 83 13.47 0.34 6.78
N LEU A 84 12.58 0.94 5.98
CA LEU A 84 12.21 0.44 4.65
C LEU A 84 13.17 0.89 3.53
N GLY A 85 14.27 1.56 3.88
CA GLY A 85 15.23 2.13 2.93
C GLY A 85 14.93 3.59 2.60
N PRO A 86 15.59 4.17 1.58
CA PRO A 86 15.48 5.58 1.22
C PRO A 86 14.18 5.89 0.43
N VAL A 87 13.05 5.36 0.89
CA VAL A 87 11.72 5.52 0.27
C VAL A 87 10.82 6.41 1.12
N ARG A 88 9.89 7.12 0.47
CA ARG A 88 8.80 7.80 1.17
C ARG A 88 7.69 6.78 1.43
N VAL A 89 7.32 6.63 2.70
CA VAL A 89 6.26 5.70 3.09
C VAL A 89 4.97 6.47 3.33
N TRP A 90 3.88 6.02 2.72
CA TRP A 90 2.55 6.59 2.80
C TRP A 90 1.57 5.54 3.33
N ALA A 91 0.64 5.95 4.19
CA ALA A 91 -0.29 5.01 4.82
C ALA A 91 -1.70 5.57 4.96
N ALA A 92 -2.69 4.77 4.60
CA ALA A 92 -4.09 4.98 4.93
C ALA A 92 -4.65 3.76 5.68
N GLU A 93 -5.43 4.03 6.73
CA GLU A 93 -6.22 3.02 7.43
C GLU A 93 -7.60 3.59 7.78
N ALA A 94 -8.64 3.09 7.11
CA ALA A 94 -10.01 3.53 7.31
C ALA A 94 -10.45 3.28 8.77
N PRO A 95 -11.22 4.19 9.37
CA PRO A 95 -11.60 4.11 10.79
C PRO A 95 -12.48 2.90 11.10
N ASP A 96 -13.28 2.45 10.13
CA ASP A 96 -14.17 1.29 10.22
C ASP A 96 -13.55 -0.01 9.68
N ASP A 97 -12.26 0.02 9.32
CA ASP A 97 -11.56 -1.16 8.82
C ASP A 97 -11.41 -2.23 9.92
N TRP A 98 -11.92 -3.44 9.67
CA TRP A 98 -11.82 -4.56 10.59
C TRP A 98 -10.36 -5.00 10.82
N ILE A 99 -9.43 -4.66 9.92
CA ILE A 99 -7.99 -4.93 10.06
C ILE A 99 -7.42 -4.31 11.35
N ARG A 100 -8.06 -3.24 11.85
CA ARG A 100 -7.76 -2.61 13.14
C ARG A 100 -7.86 -3.57 14.33
N ARG A 101 -8.57 -4.69 14.18
CA ARG A 101 -8.74 -5.73 15.21
C ARG A 101 -7.77 -6.89 15.03
N VAL A 102 -7.03 -6.94 13.93
CA VAL A 102 -6.05 -8.01 13.68
C VAL A 102 -4.77 -7.72 14.46
N PRO A 103 -4.25 -8.70 15.22
CA PRO A 103 -2.96 -8.58 15.88
C PRO A 103 -1.86 -8.32 14.85
N ARG A 104 -0.90 -7.48 15.24
CA ARG A 104 0.25 -7.16 14.39
C ARG A 104 1.07 -8.43 14.10
N LEU A 105 1.45 -8.61 12.84
CA LEU A 105 2.28 -9.74 12.43
C LEU A 105 3.68 -9.58 13.02
N ARG A 106 4.13 -10.61 13.74
CA ARG A 106 5.51 -10.70 14.21
C ARG A 106 6.34 -11.43 13.17
N LEU A 107 7.44 -10.81 12.79
CA LEU A 107 8.47 -11.44 11.98
C LEU A 107 9.65 -11.71 12.91
N PRO A 108 10.09 -12.97 13.10
CA PRO A 108 11.16 -13.31 14.04
C PRO A 108 12.46 -12.51 13.88
N GLU A 109 12.72 -11.99 12.67
CA GLU A 109 13.93 -11.25 12.30
C GLU A 109 13.74 -9.73 12.18
N LEU A 110 12.48 -9.25 12.21
CA LEU A 110 12.12 -7.88 11.81
C LEU A 110 11.26 -7.14 12.87
N GLY A 111 11.11 -7.74 14.06
CA GLY A 111 10.51 -7.12 15.23
C GLY A 111 8.98 -7.21 15.32
N HIS A 112 8.42 -6.36 16.20
CA HIS A 112 6.98 -6.24 16.39
C HIS A 112 6.39 -5.35 15.30
N GLY A 113 6.20 -5.88 14.08
CA GLY A 113 5.75 -5.12 12.92
C GLY A 113 4.69 -4.07 13.27
N ALA A 114 5.00 -2.79 13.07
CA ALA A 114 4.12 -1.69 13.42
C ALA A 114 3.05 -1.48 12.33
N ARG A 115 1.89 -0.91 12.70
CA ARG A 115 0.91 -0.54 11.68
C ARG A 115 1.39 0.70 10.96
N PRO A 116 1.41 0.71 9.62
CA PRO A 116 1.91 1.87 8.88
C PRO A 116 1.13 3.16 9.16
N ALA A 117 -0.16 3.07 9.48
CA ALA A 117 -1.01 4.21 9.78
C ALA A 117 -0.87 4.71 11.24
N ASP A 118 -0.19 3.98 12.12
CA ASP A 118 0.08 4.45 13.48
C ASP A 118 1.11 5.59 13.44
N ALA A 119 0.86 6.69 14.16
CA ALA A 119 1.77 7.85 14.18
C ALA A 119 3.21 7.48 14.62
N ALA A 120 3.35 6.49 15.49
CA ALA A 120 4.66 5.98 15.95
C ALA A 120 5.49 5.34 14.82
N PHE A 121 4.86 4.83 13.76
CA PHE A 121 5.55 4.27 12.60
C PHE A 121 6.17 5.35 11.71
N ARG A 122 5.64 6.59 11.75
CA ARG A 122 6.12 7.76 11.00
C ARG A 122 5.98 7.66 9.47
N ALA A 123 4.97 6.94 8.97
CA ALA A 123 4.54 7.11 7.58
C ALA A 123 3.84 8.46 7.39
N ARG A 124 3.85 8.95 6.15
CA ARG A 124 3.07 10.10 5.70
C ARG A 124 1.59 9.69 5.62
N PRO A 125 0.67 10.35 6.34
CA PRO A 125 -0.72 9.95 6.34
C PRO A 125 -1.38 10.24 4.98
N LEU A 126 -2.23 9.33 4.54
CA LEU A 126 -3.16 9.52 3.44
C LEU A 126 -4.59 9.60 3.99
N PRO A 127 -5.48 10.39 3.36
CA PRO A 127 -6.87 10.42 3.77
C PRO A 127 -7.52 9.05 3.59
N ALA A 128 -8.41 8.68 4.50
CA ALA A 128 -9.18 7.45 4.46
C ALA A 128 -10.64 7.72 4.84
N ALA A 129 -11.56 7.38 3.93
CA ALA A 129 -12.99 7.43 4.21
C ALA A 129 -13.43 6.16 4.99
N SER A 130 -14.61 6.20 5.59
CA SER A 130 -15.22 5.02 6.23
C SER A 130 -15.81 4.07 5.18
N THR A 131 -14.93 3.41 4.43
CA THR A 131 -15.31 2.53 3.31
C THR A 131 -15.00 1.07 3.61
N GLY A 132 -14.64 0.74 4.85
CA GLY A 132 -14.21 -0.59 5.24
C GLY A 132 -12.89 -1.01 4.59
N HIS A 133 -12.58 -2.30 4.68
CA HIS A 133 -11.29 -2.83 4.27
C HIS A 133 -11.06 -2.81 2.76
N ASP A 134 -12.09 -3.04 1.96
CA ASP A 134 -11.96 -3.18 0.50
C ASP A 134 -12.20 -1.85 -0.24
N GLY A 135 -12.44 -0.78 0.51
CA GLY A 135 -12.96 0.47 -0.02
C GLY A 135 -11.92 1.57 -0.34
N TYR A 136 -10.62 1.31 -0.13
CA TYR A 136 -9.58 2.34 -0.29
C TYR A 136 -9.41 2.86 -1.72
N LEU A 137 -9.73 2.06 -2.72
CA LEU A 137 -9.55 2.42 -4.14
C LEU A 137 -10.89 2.61 -4.87
N LEU A 138 -11.98 2.87 -4.13
CA LEU A 138 -13.26 3.18 -4.75
C LEU A 138 -13.16 4.48 -5.58
N PRO A 139 -13.73 4.52 -6.80
CA PRO A 139 -13.77 5.71 -7.63
C PRO A 139 -14.37 6.91 -6.89
N GLY A 140 -13.78 8.09 -7.06
CA GLY A 140 -14.19 9.33 -6.39
C GLY A 140 -13.84 9.41 -4.90
N GLY A 141 -13.23 8.37 -4.33
CA GLY A 141 -12.79 8.36 -2.93
C GLY A 141 -11.54 9.20 -2.70
N PRO A 142 -11.38 9.79 -1.49
CA PRO A 142 -10.24 10.65 -1.18
C PRO A 142 -8.92 9.88 -1.14
N THR A 143 -8.94 8.60 -0.73
CA THR A 143 -7.74 7.77 -0.72
C THR A 143 -7.24 7.51 -2.14
N LEU A 144 -8.11 7.13 -3.07
CA LEU A 144 -7.72 6.90 -4.48
C LEU A 144 -7.11 8.16 -5.09
N ALA A 145 -7.73 9.32 -4.87
CA ALA A 145 -7.20 10.60 -5.35
C ALA A 145 -5.79 10.87 -4.80
N ALA A 146 -5.57 10.68 -3.50
CA ALA A 146 -4.27 10.88 -2.88
C ALA A 146 -3.21 9.87 -3.35
N VAL A 147 -3.58 8.59 -3.56
CA VAL A 147 -2.69 7.57 -4.14
C VAL A 147 -2.26 7.98 -5.55
N ALA A 148 -3.20 8.50 -6.36
CA ALA A 148 -2.89 8.98 -7.71
C ALA A 148 -1.91 10.17 -7.67
N GLU A 149 -2.08 11.11 -6.74
CA GLU A 149 -1.13 12.22 -6.57
C GLU A 149 0.27 11.73 -6.18
N VAL A 150 0.38 10.75 -5.27
CA VAL A 150 1.67 10.14 -4.92
C VAL A 150 2.31 9.48 -6.15
N VAL A 151 1.56 8.72 -6.94
CA VAL A 151 2.09 8.06 -8.14
C VAL A 151 2.56 9.07 -9.19
N LEU A 152 1.78 10.14 -9.42
CA LEU A 152 2.08 11.14 -10.44
C LEU A 152 3.19 12.11 -10.03
N PHE A 153 3.21 12.52 -8.76
CA PHE A 153 4.02 13.65 -8.31
C PHE A 153 4.99 13.28 -7.18
N GLY A 154 4.78 12.16 -6.49
CA GLY A 154 5.54 11.79 -5.28
C GLY A 154 5.18 12.66 -4.07
N ALA A 155 4.01 13.28 -4.09
CA ALA A 155 3.52 14.17 -3.05
C ALA A 155 1.99 14.19 -3.06
N ILE A 156 1.39 14.62 -1.94
CA ILE A 156 -0.02 15.01 -1.88
C ILE A 156 -0.09 16.54 -1.81
N GLY A 157 -0.96 17.16 -2.61
CA GLY A 157 -1.18 18.59 -2.58
C GLY A 157 -2.27 18.96 -1.58
N THR A 158 -2.15 20.08 -0.87
CA THR A 158 -3.25 20.64 -0.06
C THR A 158 -4.32 21.36 -0.88
N GLY A 159 -4.38 21.17 -2.20
CA GLY A 159 -5.29 21.94 -3.06
C GLY A 159 -5.01 21.86 -4.56
N HIS A 160 -5.03 20.67 -5.16
CA HIS A 160 -5.25 20.54 -6.61
C HIS A 160 -6.72 20.24 -6.88
N VAL A 161 -7.57 21.27 -6.73
CA VAL A 161 -8.78 21.32 -7.53
C VAL A 161 -8.31 21.55 -8.97
N ARG A 162 -8.29 20.50 -9.80
CA ARG A 162 -8.42 20.69 -11.24
C ARG A 162 -9.91 20.61 -11.57
N PRO A 163 -10.57 21.70 -11.99
CA PRO A 163 -11.88 21.59 -12.59
C PRO A 163 -11.74 20.94 -13.97
N ASP A 164 -12.73 20.10 -14.27
CA ASP A 164 -13.07 19.48 -15.56
C ASP A 164 -12.01 18.62 -16.27
N VAL A 165 -12.07 17.31 -15.98
CA VAL A 165 -12.03 16.31 -17.05
C VAL A 165 -13.48 16.02 -17.44
N THR A 166 -14.01 16.77 -18.39
CA THR A 166 -15.26 16.42 -19.07
C THR A 166 -14.98 15.14 -19.88
N VAL A 167 -15.42 13.99 -19.37
CA VAL A 167 -15.50 12.79 -20.19
C VAL A 167 -16.63 13.03 -21.19
N SER A 168 -16.26 13.48 -22.39
CA SER A 168 -17.17 13.50 -23.54
C SER A 168 -17.50 12.06 -23.90
N ALA A 169 -18.65 11.57 -23.43
CA ALA A 169 -19.24 10.34 -23.92
C ALA A 169 -19.62 10.54 -25.39
N GLY A 170 -18.76 10.06 -26.30
CA GLY A 170 -19.13 9.91 -27.71
C GLY A 170 -20.25 8.87 -27.86
N PRO A 171 -21.14 9.00 -28.85
CA PRO A 171 -22.28 8.10 -28.98
C PRO A 171 -21.80 6.70 -29.35
N VAL A 172 -22.33 5.71 -28.63
CA VAL A 172 -22.21 4.29 -28.96
C VAL A 172 -22.95 4.07 -30.28
N ARG A 173 -22.23 3.61 -31.32
CA ARG A 173 -22.82 3.07 -32.54
C ARG A 173 -22.96 1.56 -32.42
#